data_AF-A0A6P6UZR3-F1
#
_entry.id   AF-A0A6P6UZR3-F1
#
_cell.length_a   1.000
_cell.length_b   1.000
_cell.length_c   1.000
_cell.angle_alpha   90.00
_cell.angle_beta   90.00
_cell.angle_gamma   90.00
#
_symmetry.space_group_name_H-M   'P 1'
#
loop_
_entity.id
_entity.type
_entity.pdbx_description
1 polymer ?
#
loop_
_entity_poly.entity_id
_entity_poly.type
_entity_poly.pdbx_seq_one_letter_code
_entity_poly.pdbx_strand_id
1 'polypeptide(L)'
;MRSCASKLLTTTESLLSKSTNRGFHSSGVKRMGGGHAHGHDEPYYLHAKHMYNLDRMKNQGLKMSLGVFTAFSIGVGVPVFAVIFQQKKTASG
;
A
#
# COMPACT_ATOMS: atom_id res chain seq x y z
N MET A 1 -24.89 -34.59 31.25
CA MET A 1 -23.42 -34.50 31.16
C MET A 1 -23.04 -33.03 31.03
N ARG A 2 -22.34 -32.50 32.03
CA ARG A 2 -22.14 -31.06 32.23
C ARG A 2 -20.79 -30.62 31.67
N SER A 3 -20.85 -29.57 30.84
CA SER A 3 -19.84 -28.54 30.62
C SER A 3 -18.47 -28.94 30.06
N CYS A 4 -18.34 -28.88 28.73
CA CYS A 4 -17.06 -28.63 28.05
C CYS A 4 -16.88 -27.15 27.64
N ALA A 5 -17.80 -26.27 28.03
CA ALA A 5 -17.85 -24.88 27.58
C ALA A 5 -17.21 -23.86 28.56
N SER A 6 -16.61 -24.32 29.66
CA SER A 6 -16.07 -23.42 30.69
C SER A 6 -14.59 -23.06 30.51
N LYS A 7 -13.87 -23.70 29.57
CA LYS A 7 -12.44 -23.39 29.31
C LYS A 7 -12.21 -22.39 28.18
N LEU A 8 -13.25 -22.02 27.44
CA LEU A 8 -13.15 -21.07 26.33
C LEU A 8 -13.33 -19.61 26.78
N LEU A 9 -14.04 -19.39 27.90
CA LEU A 9 -14.29 -18.04 28.44
C LEU A 9 -13.06 -17.43 29.15
N THR A 10 -12.12 -18.25 29.64
CA THR A 10 -10.89 -17.75 30.26
C THR A 10 -9.83 -17.36 29.23
N THR A 11 -9.98 -17.78 27.96
CA THR A 11 -9.10 -17.38 26.86
C THR A 11 -9.58 -16.12 26.15
N THR A 12 -10.86 -15.77 26.24
CA THR A 12 -11.37 -14.50 25.69
C THR A 12 -10.98 -13.27 26.51
N GLU A 13 -10.76 -13.42 27.82
CA GLU A 13 -10.31 -12.31 28.68
C GLU A 13 -8.84 -11.91 28.42
N SER A 14 -8.00 -12.80 27.86
CA SER A 14 -6.63 -12.46 27.45
C SER A 14 -6.51 -11.96 26.01
N LEU A 15 -7.57 -12.14 25.20
CA LEU A 15 -7.72 -11.50 23.89
C LEU A 15 -8.32 -10.08 23.98
N LEU A 16 -8.81 -9.69 25.16
CA LEU A 16 -8.92 -8.27 25.56
C LEU A 16 -7.53 -7.70 25.89
N SER A 17 -6.55 -8.06 25.06
CA SER A 17 -5.24 -7.42 25.01
C SER A 17 -5.50 -5.99 24.58
N LYS A 18 -5.54 -5.11 25.59
CA LYS A 18 -5.28 -3.67 25.54
C LYS A 18 -5.35 -3.14 24.12
N SER A 19 -6.46 -2.47 23.77
CA SER A 19 -6.54 -1.64 22.58
C SER A 19 -5.42 -0.60 22.66
N THR A 20 -4.23 -1.00 22.21
CA THR A 20 -3.15 -0.08 21.98
C THR A 20 -3.60 0.67 20.77
N ASN A 21 -4.08 1.89 20.99
CA ASN A 21 -4.08 2.92 19.97
C ASN A 21 -2.60 3.16 19.61
N ARG A 22 -2.01 2.22 18.88
CA ARG A 22 -0.80 2.47 18.10
C ARG A 22 -1.31 3.24 16.91
N GLY A 23 -1.55 4.53 17.13
CA GLY A 23 -1.70 5.47 16.04
C GLY A 23 -0.56 5.20 15.09
N PHE A 24 -0.87 4.78 13.87
CA PHE A 24 0.10 4.68 12.79
C PHE A 24 0.52 6.11 12.42
N HIS A 25 1.28 6.77 13.29
CA HIS A 25 2.01 7.96 12.94
C HIS A 25 3.23 7.51 12.15
N SER A 26 3.01 7.22 10.87
CA SER A 26 4.07 7.23 9.87
C SER A 26 4.33 8.70 9.49
N SER A 27 4.83 9.48 10.45
CA SER A 27 5.44 10.78 10.18
C SER A 27 6.94 10.71 10.44
N GLY A 28 7.57 9.62 9.98
CA GLY A 28 8.98 9.66 9.67
C GLY A 28 9.15 10.51 8.42
N VAL A 29 9.31 11.83 8.58
CA VAL A 29 9.73 12.70 7.49
C VAL A 29 11.00 12.06 6.92
N LYS A 30 10.90 11.54 5.69
CA LYS A 30 12.05 10.95 5.02
C LYS A 30 13.03 12.09 4.83
N ARG A 31 14.07 12.17 5.66
CA ARG A 31 15.17 13.12 5.45
C ARG A 31 15.86 12.77 4.14
N MET A 32 15.45 13.47 3.09
CA MET A 32 16.11 13.51 1.80
C MET A 32 17.11 14.66 1.90
N GLY A 33 18.33 14.39 2.36
CA GLY A 33 19.31 15.45 2.54
C GLY A 33 20.42 15.04 3.50
N GLY A 34 21.23 14.07 3.06
CA GLY A 34 22.48 13.73 3.72
C GLY A 34 23.64 14.11 2.80
N GLY A 35 24.38 15.16 3.18
CA GLY A 35 25.82 15.27 2.95
C GLY A 35 26.30 16.13 1.79
N HIS A 36 26.37 17.45 1.98
CA HIS A 36 27.62 18.23 1.86
C HIS A 36 27.34 19.72 2.11
N ALA A 37 28.10 20.29 3.05
CA ALA A 37 28.30 21.72 3.13
C ALA A 37 29.21 22.15 1.95
N HIS A 38 28.93 23.33 1.39
CA HIS A 38 29.62 24.03 0.31
C HIS A 38 29.38 23.60 -1.15
N GLY A 39 28.73 24.50 -1.90
CA GLY A 39 29.09 24.81 -3.29
C GLY A 39 28.11 24.34 -4.36
N HIS A 40 27.42 25.31 -4.97
CA HIS A 40 26.56 25.25 -6.15
C HIS A 40 25.11 24.75 -5.97
N ASP A 41 24.21 25.73 -5.86
CA ASP A 41 22.76 25.66 -5.93
C ASP A 41 22.24 25.17 -7.30
N GLU A 42 22.49 23.92 -7.66
CA GLU A 42 21.81 23.29 -8.80
C GLU A 42 21.22 21.93 -8.35
N PRO A 43 19.89 21.76 -8.35
CA PRO A 43 19.29 20.52 -7.88
C PRO A 43 19.75 19.37 -8.80
N TYR A 44 20.20 18.26 -8.20
CA TYR A 44 20.66 17.02 -8.87
C TYR A 44 19.71 16.48 -9.97
N TYR A 45 18.47 16.97 -10.02
CA TYR A 45 17.47 16.66 -11.05
C TYR A 45 17.58 17.53 -12.32
N LEU A 46 18.19 18.71 -12.26
CA LEU A 46 18.31 19.66 -13.37
C LEU A 46 19.43 19.32 -14.36
N HIS A 47 20.48 18.63 -13.89
CA HIS A 47 21.64 18.21 -14.70
C HIS A 47 21.83 16.68 -14.79
N ALA A 48 20.78 15.90 -14.51
CA ALA A 48 20.89 14.45 -14.63
C ALA A 48 21.10 14.04 -16.09
N LYS A 49 22.19 13.29 -16.38
CA LYS A 49 22.50 12.76 -17.72
C LYS A 49 21.40 11.85 -18.27
N HIS A 50 20.63 11.21 -17.40
CA HIS A 50 19.51 10.36 -17.75
C HIS A 50 18.21 10.92 -17.15
N MET A 51 17.18 11.07 -17.98
CA MET A 51 15.87 11.63 -17.58
C MET A 51 15.21 10.85 -16.45
N TYR A 52 15.43 9.53 -16.38
CA TYR A 52 14.91 8.67 -15.32
C TYR A 52 16.05 8.02 -14.57
N ASN A 53 16.09 8.22 -13.25
CA ASN A 53 17.02 7.51 -12.37
C ASN A 53 16.31 6.36 -11.65
N LEU A 54 15.91 5.35 -12.44
CA LEU A 54 15.14 4.20 -11.95
C LEU A 54 15.96 3.33 -10.98
N ASP A 55 17.26 3.18 -11.22
CA ASP A 55 18.15 2.31 -10.42
C ASP A 55 18.40 2.85 -9.00
N ARG A 56 18.16 4.15 -8.78
CA ARG A 56 18.21 4.74 -7.43
C ARG A 56 16.86 4.73 -6.69
N MET A 57 15.83 4.11 -7.26
CA MET A 57 14.56 3.94 -6.59
C MET A 57 14.63 2.81 -5.55
N LYS A 58 14.46 3.14 -4.26
CA LYS A 58 14.35 2.12 -3.21
C LYS A 58 13.15 1.20 -3.49
N ASN A 59 13.40 -0.12 -3.40
CA ASN A 59 12.43 -1.19 -3.70
C ASN A 59 11.89 -1.13 -5.13
N GLN A 60 12.76 -0.86 -6.11
CA GLN A 60 12.40 -0.71 -7.53
C GLN A 60 11.58 -1.88 -8.06
N GLY A 61 12.04 -3.12 -7.87
CA GLY A 61 11.33 -4.31 -8.35
C GLY A 61 9.90 -4.42 -7.82
N LEU A 62 9.71 -4.15 -6.51
CA LEU A 62 8.38 -4.17 -5.88
C LEU A 62 7.46 -3.07 -6.44
N LYS A 63 7.99 -1.85 -6.64
CA LYS A 63 7.20 -0.72 -7.14
C LYS A 63 6.84 -0.89 -8.61
N MET A 64 7.76 -1.38 -9.42
CA MET A 64 7.50 -1.63 -10.84
C MET A 64 6.51 -2.78 -11.02
N SER A 65 6.66 -3.89 -10.29
CA SER A 65 5.71 -5.01 -10.38
C SER A 65 4.33 -4.61 -9.86
N LEU A 66 4.25 -3.88 -8.73
CA LEU A 66 2.98 -3.37 -8.22
C LEU A 66 2.32 -2.40 -9.20
N GLY A 67 3.10 -1.49 -9.79
CA GLY A 67 2.59 -0.55 -10.79
C GLY A 67 2.01 -1.26 -12.01
N VAL A 68 2.71 -2.25 -12.56
CA VAL A 68 2.23 -3.08 -13.68
C VAL A 68 0.98 -3.87 -13.27
N PHE A 69 0.99 -4.48 -12.09
CA PHE A 69 -0.14 -5.26 -11.61
C PHE A 69 -1.40 -4.39 -11.43
N THR A 70 -1.27 -3.19 -10.86
CA THR A 70 -2.37 -2.24 -10.72
C THR A 70 -2.91 -1.81 -12.08
N ALA A 71 -2.03 -1.42 -13.02
CA ALA A 71 -2.44 -0.99 -14.35
C ALA A 71 -3.20 -2.10 -15.10
N PHE A 72 -2.67 -3.33 -15.06
CA PHE A 72 -3.32 -4.50 -15.64
C PHE A 72 -4.69 -4.78 -14.99
N SER A 73 -4.75 -4.74 -13.66
CA SER A 73 -5.99 -5.00 -12.92
C SER A 73 -7.10 -4.00 -13.27
N ILE A 74 -6.76 -2.73 -13.47
CA ILE A 74 -7.73 -1.72 -13.92
C ILE A 74 -8.15 -1.97 -15.37
N GLY A 75 -7.18 -2.30 -16.24
CA GLY A 75 -7.43 -2.61 -17.65
C GLY A 75 -8.41 -3.76 -17.88
N VAL A 76 -8.36 -4.79 -17.03
CA VAL A 76 -9.30 -5.94 -17.10
C VAL A 76 -10.54 -5.72 -16.24
N GLY A 77 -10.38 -5.12 -15.06
CA GLY A 77 -11.47 -4.98 -14.08
C GLY A 77 -12.58 -4.05 -14.55
N VAL A 78 -12.24 -2.92 -15.20
CA VAL A 78 -13.23 -1.94 -15.67
C VAL A 78 -14.19 -2.55 -16.71
N PRO A 79 -13.72 -3.21 -17.78
CA PRO A 79 -14.60 -3.86 -18.76
C PRO A 79 -15.49 -4.94 -18.15
N VAL A 80 -14.95 -5.81 -17.28
CA VAL A 80 -15.73 -6.88 -16.62
C VAL A 80 -16.86 -6.28 -15.78
N PHE A 81 -16.54 -5.26 -14.99
CA PHE A 81 -17.54 -4.57 -14.18
C PHE A 81 -18.62 -3.91 -15.06
N ALA A 82 -18.23 -3.30 -16.18
CA ALA A 82 -19.17 -2.68 -17.11
C ALA A 82 -20.15 -3.71 -17.72
N VAL A 83 -19.69 -4.91 -18.06
CA VAL A 83 -20.57 -6.00 -18.56
C VAL A 83 -21.53 -6.46 -17.48
N ILE A 84 -21.05 -6.70 -16.25
CA ILE A 84 -21.91 -7.10 -15.13
C ILE A 84 -22.96 -6.03 -14.85
N PHE A 85 -22.56 -4.76 -14.88
CA PHE A 85 -23.47 -3.63 -14.69
C PHE A 85 -24.57 -3.59 -15.76
N GLN A 86 -24.21 -3.84 -17.04
CA GLN A 86 -25.18 -3.90 -18.13
C GLN A 86 -26.13 -5.10 -18.04
N GLN A 87 -25.62 -6.28 -17.68
CA GLN A 87 -26.44 -7.47 -17.46
C GLN A 87 -27.43 -7.27 -16.31
N LYS A 88 -27.00 -6.64 -15.20
CA LYS A 88 -27.89 -6.31 -14.07
C LYS A 88 -29.01 -5.35 -14.46
N LYS A 89 -28.76 -4.41 -15.38
CA LYS A 89 -29.80 -3.51 -15.91
C LYS A 89 -30.79 -4.24 -16.83
N THR A 90 -30.32 -5.23 -17.57
CA THR A 90 -31.15 -5.98 -18.55
C THR A 90 -31.97 -7.09 -17.90
N ALA A 91 -31.44 -7.74 -16.86
CA ALA A 91 -32.12 -8.83 -16.14
C ALA A 91 -33.24 -8.36 -15.18
N SER A 92 -33.37 -7.05 -14.97
CA SER A 92 -34.42 -6.43 -14.14
C SER A 92 -35.69 -6.09 -14.94
N GLY A 93 -35.71 -6.36 -16.25
CA GLY A 93 -36.85 -6.12 -17.14
C GLY A 93 -37.88 -7.24 -17.10
#